data_AF-A0A7X2MTH0-F1
#
_entry.id   AF-A0A7X2MTH0-F1
#
_cell.length_a   1.000
_cell.length_b   1.000
_cell.length_c   1.000
_cell.angle_alpha   90.00
_cell.angle_beta   90.00
_cell.angle_gamma   90.00
#
_symmetry.space_group_name_H-M   'P 1'
#
loop_
_entity.id
_entity.type
_entity.pdbx_description
1 polymer ?
#
loop_
_entity_poly.entity_id
_entity_poly.type
_entity_poly.pdbx_seq_one_letter_code
_entity_poly.pdbx_strand_id
1 'polypeptide(L)'
;LLTMTEETGMDGAFGLQPNWLQAEILINTDSEEEGEIYMGCAGGIDFVTTLPLTREAVPAEFQTLKLTLKGLRGGHSGADIHMGLGNANKLLARFLAAHAAELDLRLLAFSGGTLRNAIPREAFATVAVESHKADALKSAAAHFLSAIKNEHGIKEPNIALVTEPLAHQGNALNADSRDRFLNLL
;
A
#
# COMPACT_ATOMS: atom_id res chain seq x y z
N LEU A 1 21.20 -29.33 -9.89
CA LEU A 1 19.75 -29.18 -10.08
C LEU A 1 19.51 -27.71 -10.42
N LEU A 2 18.81 -27.42 -11.51
CA LEU A 2 18.38 -26.05 -11.85
C LEU A 2 16.87 -26.11 -11.97
N THR A 3 16.17 -25.34 -11.14
CA THR A 3 14.71 -25.38 -11.03
C THR A 3 14.06 -24.32 -11.90
N MET A 4 12.83 -24.59 -12.34
CA MET A 4 12.05 -23.67 -13.15
C MET A 4 11.23 -22.70 -12.27
N THR A 5 11.03 -21.48 -12.77
CA THR A 5 10.03 -20.50 -12.31
C THR A 5 10.06 -20.17 -10.81
N GLU A 6 11.25 -19.93 -10.24
CA GLU A 6 11.43 -19.53 -8.83
C GLU A 6 10.59 -18.27 -8.51
N GLU A 7 10.79 -17.21 -9.28
CA GLU A 7 10.19 -15.88 -9.09
C GLU A 7 8.65 -15.80 -9.24
N THR A 8 8.02 -16.84 -9.81
CA THR A 8 6.58 -16.81 -10.17
C THR A 8 5.81 -18.03 -9.70
N GLY A 9 6.20 -18.62 -8.56
CA GLY A 9 5.41 -19.68 -7.90
C GLY A 9 6.14 -21.00 -7.66
N MET A 10 7.43 -21.09 -8.00
CA MET A 10 8.30 -22.23 -7.71
C MET A 10 7.82 -23.58 -8.28
N ASP A 11 7.10 -23.57 -9.42
CA ASP A 11 6.54 -24.79 -10.05
C ASP A 11 7.58 -25.90 -10.25
N GLY A 12 8.83 -25.54 -10.60
CA GLY A 12 9.91 -26.52 -10.77
C GLY A 12 10.34 -27.20 -9.48
N ALA A 13 10.27 -26.49 -8.34
CA ALA A 13 10.59 -27.07 -7.03
C ALA A 13 9.48 -28.03 -6.57
N PHE A 14 8.21 -27.63 -6.72
CA PHE A 14 7.07 -28.48 -6.39
C PHE A 14 6.93 -29.69 -7.33
N GLY A 15 7.30 -29.53 -8.60
CA GLY A 15 7.25 -30.57 -9.63
C GLY A 15 8.42 -31.55 -9.62
N LEU A 16 9.39 -31.39 -8.71
CA LEU A 16 10.55 -32.29 -8.62
C LEU A 16 10.09 -33.71 -8.28
N GLN A 17 10.43 -34.67 -9.15
CA GLN A 17 9.98 -36.05 -8.97
C GLN A 17 10.62 -36.70 -7.73
N PRO A 18 9.84 -37.38 -6.89
CA PRO A 18 10.39 -38.11 -5.75
C PRO A 18 11.32 -39.23 -6.24
N ASN A 19 12.36 -39.51 -5.46
CA ASN A 19 13.39 -40.53 -5.74
C ASN A 19 14.26 -40.28 -7.00
N TRP A 20 14.25 -39.07 -7.56
CA TRP A 20 15.10 -38.74 -8.71
C TRP A 20 16.54 -38.42 -8.31
N LEU A 21 16.72 -37.69 -7.20
CA LEU A 21 18.04 -37.30 -6.69
C LEU A 21 18.62 -38.38 -5.78
N GLN A 22 19.90 -38.68 -5.96
CA GLN A 22 20.65 -39.66 -5.16
C GLN A 22 21.59 -39.01 -4.13
N ALA A 23 21.77 -37.69 -4.20
CA ALA A 23 22.66 -36.96 -3.29
C ALA A 23 22.04 -36.84 -1.89
N GLU A 24 22.86 -36.96 -0.86
CA GLU A 24 22.45 -36.83 0.55
C GLU A 24 22.49 -35.37 1.05
N ILE A 25 23.18 -34.48 0.32
CA ILE A 25 23.37 -33.07 0.67
C ILE A 25 22.93 -32.20 -0.51
N LEU A 26 22.12 -31.18 -0.20
CA LEU A 26 21.74 -30.11 -1.13
C LEU A 26 22.35 -28.80 -0.66
N ILE A 27 23.11 -28.16 -1.54
CA ILE A 27 23.61 -26.80 -1.36
C ILE A 27 22.81 -25.92 -2.31
N ASN A 28 21.92 -25.12 -1.76
CA ASN A 28 21.24 -24.06 -2.50
C ASN A 28 22.22 -22.88 -2.66
N THR A 29 22.24 -22.27 -3.84
CA THR A 29 23.16 -21.16 -4.17
C THR A 29 22.41 -19.85 -4.42
N ASP A 30 21.22 -19.73 -3.83
CA ASP A 30 20.26 -18.63 -4.03
C ASP A 30 20.28 -17.64 -2.85
N SER A 31 21.31 -17.74 -2.00
CA SER A 31 21.61 -16.72 -1.00
C SER A 31 22.31 -15.54 -1.65
N GLU A 32 21.88 -14.32 -1.32
CA GLU A 32 22.40 -13.09 -1.93
C GLU A 32 23.47 -12.37 -1.10
N GLU A 33 23.71 -12.82 0.15
CA GLU A 33 24.67 -12.19 1.06
C GLU A 33 25.91 -13.08 1.31
N GLU A 34 27.09 -12.53 1.03
CA GLU A 34 28.37 -13.22 1.20
C GLU A 34 28.71 -13.40 2.68
N GLY A 35 29.18 -14.60 3.06
CA GLY A 35 29.55 -14.92 4.43
C GLY A 35 28.36 -15.26 5.34
N GLU A 36 27.14 -15.31 4.80
CA GLU A 36 25.94 -15.75 5.51
C GLU A 36 25.52 -17.16 5.07
N ILE A 37 25.00 -17.95 6.02
CA ILE A 37 24.47 -19.29 5.75
C ILE A 37 23.01 -19.32 6.17
N TYR A 38 22.12 -19.58 5.21
CA TYR A 38 20.69 -19.68 5.45
C TYR A 38 20.31 -21.13 5.75
N MET A 39 19.76 -21.35 6.94
CA MET A 39 19.30 -22.67 7.41
C MET A 39 17.76 -22.80 7.43
N GLY A 40 17.05 -21.78 6.95
CA GLY A 40 15.59 -21.77 6.87
C GLY A 40 15.06 -20.54 6.16
N CYS A 41 13.83 -20.62 5.68
CA CYS A 41 13.09 -19.53 5.05
C CYS A 41 11.62 -19.52 5.50
N ALA A 42 10.95 -18.40 5.27
CA ALA A 42 9.50 -18.31 5.46
C ALA A 42 8.75 -18.93 4.28
N GLY A 43 7.57 -19.51 4.53
CA GLY A 43 6.61 -19.83 3.47
C GLY A 43 5.87 -18.58 2.98
N GLY A 44 5.14 -18.70 1.87
CA GLY A 44 4.35 -17.61 1.29
C GLY A 44 2.94 -18.05 0.90
N ILE A 45 1.98 -17.15 1.01
CA ILE A 45 0.63 -17.32 0.47
C ILE A 45 0.09 -15.97 -0.01
N ASP A 46 -0.54 -15.97 -1.18
CA ASP A 46 -1.23 -14.80 -1.69
C ASP A 46 -2.63 -14.69 -1.09
N PHE A 47 -2.98 -13.48 -0.63
CA PHE A 47 -4.33 -13.16 -0.18
C PHE A 47 -4.89 -11.97 -0.94
N VAL A 48 -6.09 -12.15 -1.50
CA VAL A 48 -6.80 -11.11 -2.24
C VAL A 48 -8.16 -10.88 -1.59
N THR A 49 -8.36 -9.68 -1.05
CA THR A 49 -9.66 -9.26 -0.53
C THR A 49 -10.40 -8.48 -1.60
N THR A 50 -11.64 -8.88 -1.89
CA THR A 50 -12.56 -8.12 -2.75
C THR A 50 -13.72 -7.62 -1.91
N LEU A 51 -13.94 -6.30 -1.91
CA LEU A 51 -15.05 -5.66 -1.20
C LEU A 51 -16.06 -5.12 -2.22
N PRO A 52 -17.34 -5.55 -2.19
CA PRO A 52 -18.38 -4.93 -2.99
C PRO A 52 -18.63 -3.49 -2.50
N LEU A 53 -18.62 -2.54 -3.43
CA LEU A 53 -18.76 -1.11 -3.13
C LEU A 53 -19.93 -0.51 -3.91
N THR A 54 -20.72 0.32 -3.23
CA THR A 54 -21.80 1.10 -3.82
C THR A 54 -21.42 2.57 -3.91
N ARG A 55 -21.92 3.24 -4.95
CA ARG A 55 -21.56 4.61 -5.29
C ARG A 55 -22.78 5.52 -5.39
N GLU A 56 -22.57 6.79 -5.10
CA GLU A 56 -23.58 7.85 -5.18
C GLU A 56 -23.00 9.11 -5.82
N ALA A 57 -23.88 9.96 -6.37
CA ALA A 57 -23.47 11.20 -6.99
C ALA A 57 -22.82 12.14 -5.96
N VAL A 58 -21.76 12.82 -6.35
CA VAL A 58 -21.15 13.86 -5.52
C VAL A 58 -22.01 15.13 -5.61
N PRO A 59 -22.38 15.77 -4.49
CA PRO A 59 -23.16 17.00 -4.52
C PRO A 59 -22.42 18.13 -5.24
N ALA A 60 -23.17 19.03 -5.89
CA ALA A 60 -22.59 20.09 -6.74
C ALA A 60 -21.69 21.08 -6.00
N GLU A 61 -21.88 21.27 -4.69
CA GLU A 61 -21.08 22.19 -3.87
C GLU A 61 -19.72 21.62 -3.45
N PHE A 62 -19.39 20.40 -3.87
CA PHE A 62 -18.14 19.75 -3.54
C PHE A 62 -17.09 20.00 -4.61
N GLN A 63 -15.86 20.23 -4.18
CA GLN A 63 -14.70 20.25 -5.06
C GLN A 63 -13.90 18.96 -4.93
N THR A 64 -13.33 18.51 -6.04
CA THR A 64 -12.54 17.27 -6.09
C THR A 64 -11.05 17.58 -5.98
N LEU A 65 -10.34 16.83 -5.14
CA LEU A 65 -8.91 16.92 -4.95
C LEU A 65 -8.27 15.54 -5.06
N LYS A 66 -7.03 15.52 -5.54
CA LYS A 66 -6.15 14.35 -5.50
C LYS A 66 -5.18 14.49 -4.33
N LEU A 67 -5.18 13.49 -3.47
CA LEU A 67 -4.18 13.27 -2.43
C LEU A 67 -3.14 12.29 -2.96
N THR A 68 -1.87 12.67 -2.85
CA THR A 68 -0.74 11.84 -3.27
C THR A 68 0.23 11.70 -2.10
N LEU A 69 0.33 10.51 -1.53
CA LEU A 69 1.38 10.16 -0.58
C LEU A 69 2.50 9.48 -1.35
N LYS A 70 3.73 10.02 -1.29
CA LYS A 70 4.88 9.53 -2.04
C LYS A 70 6.19 9.75 -1.30
N GLY A 71 7.28 9.27 -1.91
CA GLY A 71 8.64 9.46 -1.39
C GLY A 71 9.00 8.52 -0.25
N LEU A 72 8.17 7.51 0.02
CA LEU A 72 8.55 6.40 0.89
C LEU A 72 9.61 5.54 0.19
N ARG A 73 10.50 4.97 1.01
CA ARG A 73 11.63 4.15 0.57
C ARG A 73 11.15 2.88 -0.13
N GLY A 74 10.15 2.22 0.45
CA GLY A 74 9.74 0.87 0.04
C GLY A 74 10.83 -0.16 0.30
N GLY A 75 10.66 -1.36 -0.22
CA GLY A 75 11.56 -2.47 0.01
C GLY A 75 10.88 -3.80 -0.26
N HIS A 76 11.60 -4.89 -0.03
CA HIS A 76 11.07 -6.23 -0.17
C HIS A 76 10.16 -6.57 1.04
N SER A 77 8.92 -6.99 0.77
CA SER A 77 7.89 -7.23 1.80
C SER A 77 8.21 -8.39 2.77
N GLY A 78 9.21 -9.22 2.46
CA GLY A 78 9.79 -10.22 3.37
C GLY A 78 11.05 -9.68 4.05
N ALA A 79 12.18 -9.71 3.35
CA ALA A 79 13.48 -9.23 3.83
C ALA A 79 13.44 -7.87 4.57
N ASP A 80 12.75 -6.84 4.06
CA ASP A 80 12.75 -5.51 4.69
C ASP A 80 11.60 -5.28 5.70
N ILE A 81 10.71 -6.26 5.95
CA ILE A 81 9.51 -6.01 6.75
C ILE A 81 9.82 -5.62 8.20
N HIS A 82 10.91 -6.15 8.74
CA HIS A 82 11.41 -5.88 10.08
C HIS A 82 12.01 -4.47 10.22
N MET A 83 12.30 -3.80 9.11
CA MET A 83 12.96 -2.49 9.09
C MET A 83 12.02 -1.36 9.51
N GLY A 84 10.72 -1.60 9.68
CA GLY A 84 9.74 -0.58 10.11
C GLY A 84 9.60 0.57 9.11
N LEU A 85 9.62 0.24 7.82
CA LEU A 85 9.39 1.16 6.71
C LEU A 85 7.90 1.51 6.59
N GLY A 86 7.61 2.70 6.07
CA GLY A 86 6.23 3.16 5.88
C GLY A 86 5.54 2.45 4.72
N ASN A 87 4.27 2.08 4.91
CA ASN A 87 3.42 1.56 3.84
C ASN A 87 2.48 2.67 3.36
N ALA A 88 2.61 3.08 2.09
CA ALA A 88 1.85 4.20 1.54
C ALA A 88 0.33 4.00 1.63
N ASN A 89 -0.15 2.78 1.37
CA ASN A 89 -1.58 2.46 1.39
C ASN A 89 -2.14 2.63 2.80
N LYS A 90 -1.43 2.08 3.80
CA LYS A 90 -1.84 2.16 5.22
C LYS A 90 -1.83 3.59 5.75
N LEU A 91 -0.79 4.36 5.44
CA LEU A 91 -0.67 5.74 5.90
C LEU A 91 -1.74 6.64 5.27
N LEU A 92 -2.01 6.49 3.97
CA LEU A 92 -3.06 7.27 3.32
C LEU A 92 -4.46 6.86 3.81
N ALA A 93 -4.71 5.56 4.03
CA ALA A 93 -5.96 5.09 4.63
C ALA A 93 -6.15 5.63 6.05
N ARG A 94 -5.11 5.64 6.88
CA ARG A 94 -5.14 6.25 8.23
C ARG A 94 -5.55 7.72 8.19
N PHE A 95 -4.99 8.50 7.26
CA PHE A 95 -5.39 9.91 7.08
C PHE A 95 -6.88 10.02 6.71
N LEU A 96 -7.32 9.26 5.72
CA LEU A 96 -8.71 9.30 5.26
C LEU A 96 -9.68 8.87 6.37
N ALA A 97 -9.39 7.79 7.09
CA ALA A 97 -10.23 7.30 8.17
C ALA A 97 -10.36 8.31 9.32
N ALA A 98 -9.28 9.03 9.65
CA ALA A 98 -9.29 10.03 10.71
C ALA A 98 -10.13 11.27 10.40
N HIS A 99 -10.23 11.65 9.11
CA HIS A 99 -10.87 12.91 8.70
C HIS A 99 -12.17 12.72 7.90
N ALA A 100 -12.55 11.48 7.58
CA ALA A 100 -13.69 11.22 6.69
C ALA A 100 -15.02 11.77 7.23
N ALA A 101 -15.29 11.56 8.52
CA ALA A 101 -16.52 12.01 9.16
C ALA A 101 -16.55 13.54 9.35
N GLU A 102 -15.46 14.13 9.85
CA GLU A 102 -15.35 15.56 10.13
C GLU A 102 -15.52 16.42 8.86
N LEU A 103 -14.92 15.99 7.76
CA LEU A 103 -14.91 16.75 6.51
C LEU A 103 -16.09 16.43 5.58
N ASP A 104 -16.98 15.50 5.96
CA ASP A 104 -17.89 14.82 5.05
C ASP A 104 -17.19 14.37 3.75
N LEU A 105 -16.00 13.78 3.90
CA LEU A 105 -15.14 13.45 2.78
C LEU A 105 -15.75 12.32 1.96
N ARG A 106 -15.90 12.56 0.66
CA ARG A 106 -16.37 11.59 -0.33
C ARG A 106 -15.17 10.96 -1.02
N LEU A 107 -15.05 9.63 -0.98
CA LEU A 107 -13.94 8.92 -1.63
C LEU A 107 -14.36 8.46 -3.03
N LEU A 108 -13.69 8.92 -4.08
CA LEU A 108 -14.00 8.56 -5.47
C LEU A 108 -13.11 7.42 -5.96
N ALA A 109 -11.82 7.46 -5.64
CA ALA A 109 -10.86 6.46 -6.03
C ALA A 109 -9.74 6.32 -4.99
N PHE A 110 -9.18 5.12 -4.88
CA PHE A 110 -7.99 4.83 -4.08
C PHE A 110 -7.14 3.81 -4.84
N SER A 111 -5.84 4.04 -4.94
CA SER A 111 -4.89 3.13 -5.58
C SER A 111 -3.50 3.33 -5.00
N GLY A 112 -2.71 2.27 -4.83
CA GLY A 112 -1.32 2.40 -4.42
C GLY A 112 -0.60 1.06 -4.31
N GLY A 113 0.72 1.13 -4.29
CA GLY A 113 1.59 -0.03 -4.50
C GLY A 113 1.73 -0.42 -5.98
N THR A 114 2.65 -1.35 -6.25
CA THR A 114 2.99 -1.80 -7.61
C THR A 114 2.99 -3.32 -7.72
N LEU A 115 3.68 -3.99 -6.80
CA LEU A 115 3.82 -5.45 -6.74
C LEU A 115 3.45 -5.95 -5.34
N ARG A 116 3.02 -7.20 -5.24
CA ARG A 116 2.62 -7.82 -3.97
C ARG A 116 3.79 -7.98 -3.01
N ASN A 117 4.97 -8.33 -3.54
CA ASN A 117 6.18 -8.54 -2.78
C ASN A 117 6.94 -7.24 -2.45
N ALA A 118 6.40 -6.06 -2.78
CA ALA A 118 7.04 -4.78 -2.54
C ALA A 118 6.24 -3.93 -1.54
N ILE A 119 6.91 -3.36 -0.54
CA ILE A 119 6.32 -2.41 0.38
C ILE A 119 5.90 -1.15 -0.42
N PRO A 120 4.61 -0.76 -0.43
CA PRO A 120 4.11 0.35 -1.25
C PRO A 120 4.78 1.68 -0.93
N ARG A 121 5.37 2.29 -1.97
CA ARG A 121 6.08 3.58 -1.90
C ARG A 121 5.18 4.79 -2.12
N GLU A 122 4.12 4.58 -2.89
CA GLU A 122 3.20 5.63 -3.30
C GLU A 122 1.76 5.12 -3.21
N ALA A 123 0.86 6.02 -2.81
CA ALA A 123 -0.57 5.83 -2.77
C ALA A 123 -1.28 7.12 -3.15
N PHE A 124 -2.43 6.96 -3.79
CA PHE A 124 -3.23 8.04 -4.36
C PHE A 124 -4.68 7.86 -3.94
N ALA A 125 -5.33 8.96 -3.57
CA ALA A 125 -6.76 9.00 -3.34
C ALA A 125 -7.38 10.20 -4.05
N THR A 126 -8.48 9.98 -4.76
CA THR A 126 -9.30 11.07 -5.28
C THR A 126 -10.48 11.24 -4.34
N VAL A 127 -10.60 12.44 -3.78
CA VAL A 127 -11.60 12.76 -2.77
C VAL A 127 -12.38 13.99 -3.17
N ALA A 128 -13.60 14.13 -2.68
CA ALA A 128 -14.36 15.35 -2.78
C ALA A 128 -14.80 15.80 -1.39
N VAL A 129 -14.74 17.10 -1.15
CA VAL A 129 -15.19 17.76 0.08
C VAL A 129 -15.98 19.00 -0.31
N GLU A 130 -16.85 19.48 0.58
CA GLU A 130 -17.54 20.76 0.38
C GLU A 130 -16.52 21.85 0.07
N SER A 131 -16.85 22.75 -0.87
CA SER A 131 -15.88 23.71 -1.41
C SER A 131 -15.24 24.57 -0.31
N HIS A 132 -16.00 24.94 0.72
CA HIS A 132 -15.51 25.72 1.86
C HIS A 132 -14.61 24.93 2.82
N LYS A 133 -14.59 23.58 2.76
CA LYS A 133 -13.76 22.69 3.60
C LYS A 133 -12.43 22.30 2.95
N ALA A 134 -12.16 22.70 1.71
CA ALA A 134 -10.94 22.26 1.03
C ALA A 134 -9.66 22.78 1.70
N ASP A 135 -9.67 23.99 2.26
CA ASP A 135 -8.51 24.49 3.01
C ASP A 135 -8.35 23.77 4.35
N ALA A 136 -9.45 23.33 4.98
CA ALA A 136 -9.40 22.46 6.15
C ALA A 136 -8.76 21.10 5.81
N LEU A 137 -9.13 20.49 4.66
CA LEU A 137 -8.49 19.26 4.17
C LEU A 137 -6.97 19.45 3.95
N LYS A 138 -6.55 20.55 3.30
CA LYS A 138 -5.13 20.86 3.08
C LYS A 138 -4.38 21.06 4.39
N SER A 139 -5.00 21.74 5.37
CA SER A 139 -4.43 21.93 6.70
C SER A 139 -4.30 20.60 7.45
N ALA A 140 -5.32 19.75 7.41
CA ALA A 140 -5.28 18.41 7.97
C ALA A 140 -4.17 17.56 7.33
N ALA A 141 -4.03 17.61 6.00
CA ALA A 141 -2.96 16.91 5.28
C ALA A 141 -1.57 17.41 5.70
N ALA A 142 -1.38 18.73 5.88
CA ALA A 142 -0.12 19.30 6.35
C ALA A 142 0.21 18.89 7.80
N HIS A 143 -0.79 18.88 8.70
CA HIS A 143 -0.61 18.40 10.07
C HIS A 143 -0.29 16.92 10.11
N PHE A 144 -0.99 16.10 9.32
CA PHE A 144 -0.73 14.68 9.21
C PHE A 144 0.68 14.41 8.65
N LEU A 145 1.11 15.16 7.64
CA LEU A 145 2.47 15.06 7.11
C LEU A 145 3.52 15.36 8.20
N SER A 146 3.29 16.38 9.03
CA SER A 146 4.19 16.67 10.15
C SER A 146 4.20 15.53 11.18
N ALA A 147 3.05 14.93 11.49
CA ALA A 147 2.96 13.80 12.40
C ALA A 147 3.72 12.58 11.87
N ILE A 148 3.49 12.17 10.62
CA ILE A 148 4.18 11.00 10.06
C ILE A 148 5.67 11.25 9.81
N LYS A 149 6.09 12.51 9.58
CA LYS A 149 7.52 12.85 9.57
C LYS A 149 8.16 12.72 10.95
N ASN A 150 7.44 13.04 12.01
CA ASN A 150 7.91 12.81 13.37
C ASN A 150 7.97 11.31 13.70
N GLU A 151 6.96 10.53 13.27
CA GLU A 151 6.89 9.09 13.51
C GLU A 151 7.93 8.28 12.70
N HIS A 152 8.15 8.65 11.43
CA HIS A 152 8.93 7.85 10.47
C HIS A 152 10.17 8.55 9.90
N GLY A 153 10.42 9.83 10.20
CA GLY A 153 11.37 10.67 9.45
C GLY A 153 12.82 10.18 9.41
N ILE A 154 13.26 9.39 10.41
CA ILE A 154 14.59 8.76 10.39
C ILE A 154 14.70 7.75 9.23
N LYS A 155 13.64 6.99 8.97
CA LYS A 155 13.61 5.92 7.96
C LYS A 155 13.03 6.38 6.63
N GLU A 156 12.16 7.39 6.66
CA GLU A 156 11.41 7.92 5.52
C GLU A 156 11.66 9.43 5.32
N PRO A 157 12.91 9.86 5.08
CA PRO A 157 13.27 11.28 5.06
C PRO A 157 12.58 12.07 3.93
N ASN A 158 12.16 11.37 2.88
CA ASN A 158 11.59 11.95 1.67
C ASN A 158 10.05 11.89 1.62
N ILE A 159 9.39 11.49 2.72
CA ILE A 159 7.93 11.38 2.76
C ILE A 159 7.27 12.72 2.44
N ALA A 160 6.32 12.68 1.51
CA ALA A 160 5.56 13.83 1.06
C ALA A 160 4.09 13.47 0.88
N LEU A 161 3.22 14.35 1.37
CA LEU A 161 1.78 14.30 1.12
C LEU A 161 1.38 15.57 0.37
N VAL A 162 0.90 15.40 -0.86
CA VAL A 162 0.55 16.49 -1.76
C VAL A 162 -0.95 16.47 -1.99
N THR A 163 -1.56 17.66 -2.00
CA THR A 163 -2.99 17.84 -2.29
C THR A 163 -3.12 18.76 -3.50
N GLU A 164 -3.77 18.28 -4.56
CA GLU A 164 -3.91 19.00 -5.83
C GLU A 164 -5.38 19.06 -6.23
N PRO A 165 -5.90 20.21 -6.73
CA PRO A 165 -7.22 20.25 -7.34
C PRO A 165 -7.31 19.28 -8.52
N LEU A 166 -8.45 18.63 -8.68
CA LEU A 166 -8.73 17.76 -9.81
C LEU A 166 -10.11 18.09 -10.36
N ALA A 167 -10.27 18.01 -11.68
CA ALA A 167 -11.59 18.13 -12.30
C ALA A 167 -12.52 17.04 -11.73
N HIS A 168 -13.75 17.42 -11.41
CA HIS A 168 -14.73 16.48 -10.88
C HIS A 168 -14.99 15.35 -11.89
N GLN A 169 -14.82 14.10 -11.47
CA GLN A 169 -15.05 12.92 -12.30
C GLN A 169 -15.71 11.79 -11.51
N GLY A 170 -16.96 11.48 -11.84
CA GLY A 170 -17.64 10.26 -11.42
C GLY A 170 -18.28 10.31 -10.04
N ASN A 171 -18.83 9.17 -9.65
CA ASN A 171 -19.55 8.99 -8.39
C ASN A 171 -18.59 8.61 -7.26
N ALA A 172 -18.83 9.13 -6.06
CA ALA A 172 -18.10 8.71 -4.87
C ALA A 172 -18.69 7.43 -4.29
N LEU A 173 -17.92 6.74 -3.45
CA LEU A 173 -18.46 5.73 -2.55
C LEU A 173 -19.49 6.37 -1.62
N ASN A 174 -20.59 5.66 -1.36
CA ASN A 174 -21.48 6.07 -0.29
C ASN A 174 -20.79 5.90 1.08
N ALA A 175 -21.36 6.50 2.13
CA ALA A 175 -20.75 6.50 3.47
C ALA A 175 -20.41 5.09 3.97
N ASP A 176 -21.32 4.11 3.85
CA ASP A 176 -21.07 2.72 4.27
C ASP A 176 -19.89 2.09 3.52
N SER A 177 -19.89 2.21 2.19
CA SER A 177 -18.81 1.65 1.36
C SER A 177 -17.48 2.34 1.61
N ARG A 178 -17.48 3.67 1.80
CA ARG A 178 -16.28 4.44 2.17
C ARG A 178 -15.71 3.93 3.49
N ASP A 179 -16.53 3.86 4.53
CA ASP A 179 -16.06 3.54 5.88
C ASP A 179 -15.61 2.08 5.97
N ARG A 180 -16.33 1.14 5.35
CA ARG A 180 -15.91 -0.26 5.27
C ARG A 180 -14.62 -0.44 4.48
N PHE A 181 -14.46 0.29 3.38
CA PHE A 181 -13.22 0.25 2.58
C PHE A 181 -12.03 0.82 3.35
N LEU A 182 -12.18 1.97 3.99
CA LEU A 182 -11.10 2.61 4.75
C LEU A 182 -10.70 1.80 5.98
N ASN A 183 -11.66 1.18 6.68
CA ASN A 183 -11.38 0.32 7.84
C ASN A 183 -10.82 -1.05 7.45
N LEU A 184 -11.02 -1.49 6.20
CA LEU A 184 -10.41 -2.71 5.68
C LEU A 184 -8.92 -2.50 5.38
N LEU A 185 -8.53 -1.31 4.96
CA LEU A 185 -7.16 -0.99 4.55
C LEU A 185 -6.19 -0.96 5.71
#